data_AF-A0A2G2M5Q4-F1
#
_entry.id   AF-A0A2G2M5Q4-F1
#
_cell.length_a   1.000
_cell.length_b   1.000
_cell.length_c   1.000
_cell.angle_alpha   90.00
_cell.angle_beta   90.00
_cell.angle_gamma   90.00
#
_symmetry.space_group_name_H-M   'P 1'
#
loop_
_entity.id
_entity.type
_entity.pdbx_description
1 polymer ?
#
loop_
_entity_poly.entity_id
_entity_poly.type
_entity_poly.pdbx_seq_one_letter_code
_entity_poly.pdbx_strand_id
1 'polypeptide(L)'
;MEIFALQSIAGGFLDEDLKNFNKFFDDWCVQFESMEDAQCILDTLEKCEQIKIVEITPLSYPKYFFPKLQGIIHATREYEGKIICIVEPQMGMSFRIAICDLETKKVRVLSSRYKSALSVEGAFANLSFDV
;
A
#
# COMPACT_ATOMS: atom_id res chain seq x y z
N MET A 1 11.44 4.48 8.78
CA MET A 1 10.16 4.34 9.49
C MET A 1 9.84 2.86 9.48
N GLU A 2 9.83 2.27 10.66
CA GLU A 2 9.33 0.93 10.89
C GLU A 2 7.81 1.08 11.06
N ILE A 3 7.02 0.20 10.45
CA ILE A 3 5.57 0.18 10.63
C ILE A 3 5.24 -1.19 11.21
N PHE A 4 4.33 -1.27 12.16
CA PHE A 4 3.91 -2.52 12.77
C PHE A 4 2.44 -2.79 12.49
N ALA A 5 2.07 -4.06 12.42
CA ALA A 5 0.69 -4.49 12.28
C ALA A 5 0.43 -5.74 13.12
N LEU A 6 -0.85 -5.99 13.43
CA LEU A 6 -1.29 -7.15 14.19
C LEU A 6 -1.74 -8.26 13.24
N GLN A 7 -1.05 -9.40 13.28
CA GLN A 7 -1.33 -10.56 12.45
C GLN A 7 -1.83 -11.74 13.29
N SER A 8 -2.92 -12.39 12.87
CA SER A 8 -3.36 -13.63 13.50
C SER A 8 -2.39 -14.79 13.19
N ILE A 9 -2.22 -15.72 14.12
CA ILE A 9 -1.46 -16.97 13.90
C ILE A 9 -2.03 -17.80 12.75
N ALA A 10 -3.34 -17.70 12.50
CA ALA A 10 -4.01 -18.38 11.37
C ALA A 10 -3.83 -17.64 10.03
N GLY A 11 -3.11 -16.51 10.03
CA GLY A 11 -2.97 -15.60 8.90
C GLY A 11 -4.05 -14.50 8.89
N GLY A 12 -3.72 -13.40 8.22
CA GLY A 12 -4.57 -12.21 8.12
C GLY A 12 -4.25 -11.13 9.16
N PHE A 13 -4.62 -9.90 8.85
CA PHE A 13 -4.26 -8.70 9.62
C PHE A 13 -5.48 -8.01 10.19
N LEU A 14 -5.31 -7.41 11.36
CA LEU A 14 -6.39 -6.71 12.05
C LEU A 14 -6.86 -5.50 11.23
N ASP A 15 -8.17 -5.40 11.02
CA ASP A 15 -8.83 -4.28 10.36
C ASP A 15 -8.81 -3.00 11.22
N GLU A 16 -9.13 -1.86 10.61
CA GLU A 16 -9.18 -0.57 11.31
C GLU A 16 -10.26 -0.53 12.42
N ASP A 17 -11.31 -1.33 12.28
CA ASP A 17 -12.38 -1.46 13.28
C ASP A 17 -11.99 -2.32 14.49
N LEU A 18 -10.79 -2.92 14.49
CA LEU A 18 -10.26 -3.81 15.53
C LEU A 18 -11.13 -5.04 15.80
N LYS A 19 -11.88 -5.51 14.79
CA LYS A 19 -12.89 -6.57 14.93
C LYS A 19 -12.57 -7.81 14.10
N ASN A 20 -12.02 -7.63 12.90
CA ASN A 20 -11.82 -8.73 11.96
C ASN A 20 -10.36 -8.84 11.55
N PHE A 21 -9.94 -10.09 11.30
CA PHE A 21 -8.65 -10.37 10.66
C PHE A 21 -8.88 -10.62 9.18
N ASN A 22 -8.50 -9.65 8.36
CA ASN A 22 -8.59 -9.73 6.91
C ASN A 22 -7.57 -10.76 6.42
N LYS A 23 -8.07 -11.89 5.91
CA LYS A 23 -7.21 -12.98 5.39
C LYS A 23 -6.39 -12.56 4.16
N PHE A 24 -6.86 -11.54 3.45
CA PHE A 24 -6.17 -10.93 2.32
C PHE A 24 -5.62 -9.58 2.75
N PHE A 25 -4.33 -9.34 2.53
CA PHE A 25 -3.66 -8.10 2.91
C PHE A 25 -4.02 -6.89 2.05
N ASP A 26 -4.83 -7.11 1.00
CA ASP A 26 -5.31 -6.06 0.11
C ASP A 26 -6.44 -5.21 0.76
N ASP A 27 -7.02 -5.68 1.88
CA ASP A 27 -7.99 -4.93 2.67
C ASP A 27 -7.28 -4.15 3.80
N TRP A 28 -7.69 -2.89 4.01
CA TRP A 28 -7.10 -1.97 4.99
C TRP A 28 -6.80 -2.64 6.34
N CYS A 29 -5.53 -2.63 6.74
CA CYS A 29 -5.08 -3.10 8.04
C CYS A 29 -4.62 -1.94 8.91
N VAL A 30 -4.83 -2.05 10.22
CA VAL A 30 -4.32 -1.05 11.18
C VAL A 30 -2.79 -1.06 11.19
N GLN A 31 -2.20 0.13 11.22
CA GLN A 31 -0.76 0.36 11.18
C GLN A 31 -0.32 1.14 12.42
N PHE A 32 0.82 0.76 12.99
CA PHE A 32 1.41 1.40 14.16
C PHE A 32 2.80 1.92 13.82
N GLU A 33 3.12 3.11 14.31
CA GLU A 33 4.44 3.75 14.08
C GLU A 33 5.48 3.30 15.12
N SER A 34 5.04 2.64 16.19
CA SER A 34 5.90 2.13 17.25
C SER A 34 5.47 0.73 17.71
N MET A 35 6.41 -0.03 18.25
CA MET A 35 6.15 -1.35 18.83
C MET A 35 5.28 -1.22 20.09
N GLU A 36 5.48 -0.14 20.84
CA GLU A 36 4.76 0.17 22.06
C GLU A 36 3.27 0.40 21.79
N ASP A 37 2.93 1.15 20.75
CA ASP A 37 1.53 1.39 20.35
C ASP A 37 0.85 0.08 19.92
N ALA A 38 1.55 -0.75 19.13
CA ALA A 38 1.05 -2.05 18.71
C ALA A 38 0.80 -2.98 19.90
N GLN A 39 1.68 -2.94 20.91
CA GLN A 39 1.52 -3.72 22.15
C GLN A 39 0.34 -3.23 22.99
N CYS A 40 0.18 -1.91 23.13
CA CYS A 40 -0.97 -1.34 23.84
C CYS A 40 -2.30 -1.79 23.24
N ILE A 41 -2.43 -1.82 21.91
CA ILE A 41 -3.65 -2.33 21.27
C ILE A 41 -3.78 -3.84 21.46
N LEU A 42 -2.70 -4.61 21.30
CA LEU A 42 -2.72 -6.07 21.49
C LEU A 42 -3.27 -6.45 22.88
N ASP A 43 -2.85 -5.75 23.93
CA ASP A 43 -3.24 -6.00 25.31
C ASP A 43 -4.74 -5.73 25.56
N THR A 44 -5.39 -4.93 24.72
CA THR A 44 -6.85 -4.65 24.81
C THR A 44 -7.72 -5.71 24.12
N LEU A 45 -7.13 -6.60 23.31
CA LEU A 45 -7.87 -7.61 22.53
C LEU A 45 -8.07 -8.90 23.34
N GLU A 46 -9.30 -9.42 23.36
CA GLU A 46 -9.67 -10.64 24.11
C GLU A 46 -8.92 -11.92 23.67
N LYS A 47 -8.27 -11.91 22.50
CA LYS A 47 -7.54 -13.06 21.91
C LYS A 47 -6.06 -12.75 21.63
N CYS A 48 -5.42 -11.95 22.48
CA CYS A 48 -4.04 -11.51 22.32
C CYS A 48 -3.04 -12.67 22.09
N GLU A 49 -3.23 -13.83 22.72
CA GLU A 49 -2.37 -15.02 22.56
C GLU A 49 -2.35 -15.59 21.13
N GLN A 50 -3.35 -15.27 20.31
CA GLN A 50 -3.49 -15.74 18.94
C GLN A 50 -3.05 -14.71 17.90
N ILE A 51 -2.41 -13.62 18.34
CA ILE A 51 -2.05 -12.46 17.54
C ILE A 51 -0.57 -12.14 17.78
N LYS A 52 0.15 -11.81 16.71
CA LYS A 52 1.55 -11.38 16.76
C LYS A 52 1.69 -10.00 16.16
N ILE A 53 2.54 -9.18 16.78
CA ILE A 53 3.00 -7.93 16.18
C ILE A 53 4.06 -8.28 15.15
N VAL A 54 3.90 -7.77 13.94
CA VAL A 54 4.86 -7.94 12.86
C VAL A 54 5.24 -6.57 12.33
N GLU A 55 6.54 -6.38 12.09
CA GLU A 55 7.00 -5.21 11.34
C GLU A 55 6.62 -5.40 9.87
N ILE A 56 5.85 -4.47 9.34
CA ILE A 56 5.49 -4.38 7.94
C ILE A 56 6.28 -3.25 7.30
N THR A 57 6.85 -3.51 6.13
CA THR A 57 7.37 -2.45 5.28
C THR A 57 6.28 -2.10 4.27
N PRO A 58 5.82 -0.84 4.19
CA PRO A 58 4.65 -0.43 3.40
C PRO A 58 4.79 -0.63 1.87
N LEU A 59 5.92 -1.18 1.39
CA LEU A 59 6.20 -1.50 -0.01
C LEU A 59 6.56 -2.99 -0.26
N SER A 60 6.42 -3.87 0.74
CA SER A 60 6.93 -5.24 0.70
C SER A 60 5.87 -6.31 0.50
N TYR A 61 4.92 -6.08 -0.41
CA TYR A 61 4.17 -7.20 -0.97
C TYR A 61 4.94 -7.76 -2.17
N PRO A 62 5.38 -9.03 -2.22
CA PRO A 62 6.08 -9.58 -3.38
C PRO A 62 5.27 -9.47 -4.69
N LYS A 63 3.93 -9.44 -4.58
CA LYS A 63 3.02 -9.20 -5.69
C LYS A 63 3.18 -7.77 -6.25
N TYR A 64 3.36 -6.77 -5.39
CA TYR A 64 3.41 -5.34 -5.73
C TYR A 64 4.81 -4.74 -5.67
N PHE A 65 5.83 -5.56 -5.41
CA PHE A 65 7.22 -5.11 -5.45
C PHE A 65 7.66 -4.95 -6.91
N PHE A 66 7.92 -3.71 -7.28
CA PHE A 66 8.41 -3.33 -8.59
C PHE A 66 9.80 -2.69 -8.45
N PRO A 67 10.90 -3.41 -8.71
CA PRO A 67 12.27 -2.92 -8.46
C PRO A 67 12.62 -1.62 -9.19
N LYS A 68 11.92 -1.35 -10.30
CA LYS A 68 12.12 -0.16 -11.15
C LYS A 68 11.16 0.99 -10.80
N LEU A 69 10.21 0.78 -9.88
CA LEU A 69 9.34 1.83 -9.39
C LEU A 69 10.07 2.57 -8.27
N GLN A 70 10.38 3.85 -8.48
CA GLN A 70 11.08 4.69 -7.54
C GLN A 70 10.30 5.98 -7.30
N GLY A 71 10.31 6.45 -6.06
CA GLY A 71 9.61 7.66 -5.63
C GLY A 71 8.62 7.38 -4.49
N ILE A 72 7.92 8.44 -4.08
CA ILE A 72 6.86 8.42 -3.07
C ILE A 72 5.56 8.06 -3.77
N ILE A 73 4.87 7.02 -3.30
CA ILE A 73 3.59 6.59 -3.86
C ILE A 73 2.47 7.24 -3.06
N HIS A 74 1.60 7.97 -3.74
CA HIS A 74 0.51 8.74 -3.12
C HIS A 74 -0.84 8.04 -3.23
N ALA A 75 -1.04 7.26 -4.30
CA ALA A 75 -2.26 6.47 -4.51
C ALA A 75 -1.96 5.27 -5.40
N THR A 76 -2.74 4.20 -5.26
CA THR A 76 -2.67 3.01 -6.12
C THR A 76 -4.06 2.52 -6.50
N ARG A 77 -4.17 1.86 -7.66
CA ARG A 77 -5.38 1.19 -8.14
C ARG A 77 -4.98 -0.04 -8.96
N GLU A 78 -5.60 -1.18 -8.70
CA GLU A 78 -5.49 -2.35 -9.57
C GLU A 78 -6.51 -2.26 -10.71
N TYR A 79 -6.08 -2.56 -11.93
CA TYR A 79 -6.94 -2.68 -13.10
C TYR A 79 -6.31 -3.65 -14.10
N GLU A 80 -7.04 -4.71 -14.46
CA GLU A 80 -6.64 -5.71 -15.47
C GLU A 80 -5.20 -6.21 -15.32
N GLY A 81 -4.85 -6.70 -14.13
CA GLY A 81 -3.52 -7.26 -13.84
C GLY A 81 -2.40 -6.21 -13.80
N LYS A 82 -2.73 -4.92 -13.74
CA LYS A 82 -1.77 -3.82 -13.62
C LYS A 82 -2.07 -3.00 -12.36
N ILE A 83 -1.01 -2.55 -11.71
CA ILE A 83 -1.05 -1.57 -10.63
C ILE A 83 -0.71 -0.22 -11.20
N ILE A 84 -1.67 0.69 -11.12
CA ILE A 84 -1.52 2.08 -11.51
C ILE A 84 -1.24 2.84 -10.23
N CYS A 85 -0.23 3.70 -10.23
CA CYS A 85 0.12 4.47 -9.07
C CYS A 85 0.44 5.92 -9.40
N ILE A 86 0.04 6.80 -8.50
CA ILE A 86 0.48 8.19 -8.49
C ILE A 86 1.83 8.20 -7.79
N VAL A 87 2.87 8.61 -8.51
CA VAL A 87 4.25 8.66 -8.03
C VAL A 87 4.77 10.09 -8.05
N GLU A 88 5.36 10.50 -6.93
CA GLU A 88 6.20 11.68 -6.83
C GLU A 88 7.66 11.20 -6.81
N PRO A 89 8.45 11.42 -7.88
CA PRO A 89 9.80 10.84 -7.97
C PRO A 89 10.72 11.25 -6.82
N GLN A 90 10.60 12.50 -6.36
CA GLN A 90 11.27 13.06 -5.19
C GLN A 90 10.38 14.15 -4.60
N MET A 91 10.46 14.36 -3.28
CA MET A 91 9.69 15.38 -2.56
C MET A 91 9.78 16.76 -3.23
N GLY A 92 8.64 17.36 -3.56
CA GLY A 92 8.53 18.65 -4.24
C GLY A 92 8.62 18.60 -5.76
N MET A 93 8.78 17.41 -6.37
CA MET A 93 8.73 17.25 -7.83
C MET A 93 7.29 17.11 -8.33
N SER A 94 7.11 17.30 -9.64
CA SER A 94 5.82 17.04 -10.28
C SER A 94 5.43 15.56 -10.20
N PHE A 95 4.18 15.32 -9.83
CA PHE A 95 3.57 14.00 -9.79
C PHE A 95 3.51 13.39 -11.19
N ARG A 96 3.57 12.07 -11.25
CA ARG A 96 3.48 11.26 -12.47
C ARG A 96 2.60 10.06 -12.20
N ILE A 97 2.15 9.42 -13.27
CA ILE A 97 1.46 8.13 -13.18
C ILE A 97 2.44 7.05 -13.62
N ALA A 98 2.57 6.00 -12.81
CA ALA A 98 3.29 4.79 -13.17
C ALA A 98 2.31 3.63 -13.31
N ILE A 99 2.57 2.77 -14.29
CA ILE A 99 1.79 1.56 -14.59
C ILE A 99 2.74 0.38 -14.42
N CYS A 100 2.35 -0.54 -13.57
CA CYS A 100 3.18 -1.65 -13.13
C CYS A 100 2.48 -2.97 -13.42
N ASP A 101 3.08 -3.80 -14.25
CA ASP A 101 2.46 -5.03 -14.75
C ASP A 101 2.73 -6.20 -13.78
N LEU A 102 1.68 -6.76 -13.17
CA LEU A 102 1.83 -7.73 -12.09
C LEU A 102 2.50 -9.04 -12.53
N GLU A 103 2.33 -9.42 -13.80
CA GLU A 103 2.88 -10.65 -14.40
C GLU A 103 4.35 -10.47 -14.77
N THR A 104 4.66 -9.43 -15.55
CA THR A 104 6.01 -9.20 -16.12
C THR A 104 6.92 -8.39 -15.20
N LYS A 105 6.38 -7.81 -14.12
CA LYS A 105 7.06 -6.85 -13.24
C LYS A 105 7.61 -5.61 -13.95
N LYS A 106 7.13 -5.30 -15.17
CA LYS A 106 7.54 -4.11 -15.92
C LYS A 106 6.87 -2.87 -15.33
N VAL A 107 7.64 -1.79 -15.24
CA VAL A 107 7.17 -0.48 -14.80
C VAL A 107 7.29 0.49 -15.96
N ARG A 108 6.19 1.19 -16.26
CA ARG A 108 6.13 2.27 -17.24
C ARG A 108 5.65 3.54 -16.54
N VAL A 109 6.53 4.52 -16.44
CA VAL A 109 6.16 5.86 -15.94
C VAL A 109 5.73 6.73 -17.13
N LEU A 110 4.51 7.26 -17.08
CA LEU A 110 3.99 8.14 -18.13
C LEU A 110 4.80 9.44 -18.19
N SER A 111 4.97 10.00 -19.39
CA SER A 111 5.71 11.25 -19.61
C SER A 111 5.00 12.47 -19.05
N SER A 112 3.66 12.42 -18.94
CA SER A 112 2.82 13.46 -18.36
C SER A 112 3.25 13.78 -16.93
N ARG A 113 3.33 15.07 -16.63
CA ARG A 113 3.71 15.61 -15.31
C ARG A 113 2.59 16.49 -14.80
N TYR A 114 2.30 16.35 -13.52
CA TYR A 114 1.19 17.01 -12.85
C TYR A 114 1.74 17.86 -11.71
N LYS A 115 1.28 19.11 -11.59
CA LYS A 115 1.82 20.06 -10.61
C LYS A 115 1.24 19.88 -9.21
N SER A 116 0.09 19.22 -9.09
CA SER A 116 -0.60 18.99 -7.82
C SER A 116 -1.24 17.60 -7.76
N ALA A 117 -1.44 17.10 -6.54
CA ALA A 117 -2.15 15.85 -6.28
C ALA A 117 -3.53 15.81 -6.97
N LEU A 118 -4.34 16.87 -6.80
CA LEU A 118 -5.65 16.99 -7.45
C LEU A 118 -5.62 16.81 -8.98
N SER A 119 -4.59 17.38 -9.64
CA SER A 119 -4.48 17.28 -11.10
C SER A 119 -4.12 15.88 -11.58
N VAL A 120 -3.33 15.13 -10.80
CA VAL A 120 -2.98 13.75 -11.12
C VAL A 120 -4.09 12.78 -10.72
N GLU A 121 -4.82 13.04 -9.64
CA GLU A 121 -5.99 12.26 -9.21
C GLU A 121 -7.09 12.28 -10.26
N GLY A 122 -7.38 13.45 -10.85
CA GLY A 122 -8.36 13.56 -11.93
C GLY A 122 -7.96 12.75 -13.17
N ALA A 123 -6.68 12.75 -13.53
CA ALA A 123 -6.17 11.94 -14.64
C ALA A 123 -6.14 10.44 -14.29
N PHE A 124 -5.81 10.11 -13.05
CA PHE A 124 -5.78 8.75 -12.52
C PHE A 124 -7.16 8.11 -12.49
N ALA A 125 -8.19 8.86 -12.06
CA ALA A 125 -9.57 8.39 -12.03
C ALA A 125 -10.12 8.09 -13.43
N ASN A 126 -9.79 8.94 -14.41
CA ASN A 126 -10.25 8.84 -15.79
C ASN A 126 -9.31 8.05 -16.71
N LEU A 127 -8.28 7.41 -16.16
CA LEU A 127 -7.34 6.63 -16.95
C LEU A 127 -8.03 5.35 -17.45
N SER A 128 -8.51 5.38 -18.69
CA SER A 128 -8.97 4.21 -19.45
C SER A 128 -7.80 3.61 -20.24
N PHE A 129 -7.76 2.28 -20.31
CA PHE A 129 -6.79 1.56 -21.13
C PHE A 129 -7.51 1.02 -22.35
N ASP A 130 -7.68 1.86 -23.37
CA ASP A 130 -7.87 1.35 -24.73
C ASP A 130 -6.47 1.03 -25.26
N VAL A 131 -6.02 -0.21 -25.07
CA VAL A 131 -4.82 -0.78 -25.72
C VAL A 131 -5.25 -1.92 -26.62
#